data_AF-A0A060C836-F1
#
_entry.id   AF-A0A060C836-F1
#
_cell.length_a   1.000
_cell.length_b   1.000
_cell.length_c   1.000
_cell.angle_alpha   90.00
_cell.angle_beta   90.00
_cell.angle_gamma   90.00
#
_symmetry.space_group_name_H-M   'P 1'
#
loop_
_entity.id
_entity.type
_entity.pdbx_description
1 polymer ?
#
loop_
_entity_poly.entity_id
_entity_poly.type
_entity_poly.pdbx_seq_one_letter_code
_entity_poly.pdbx_strand_id
1 'polypeptide(L)'
;VIWLYQYFTDIKVGPNTYEAKELEKSIDLENRNGKIEKVNENVIRYSFLDENQFVTAYLKAGNGNLVERVEYVSRGCLIRKDYFTDQKICSEYYTPKDNKAYLYRRV
;
A
#
# COMPACT_ATOMS: atom_id res chain seq x y z
N VAL A 1 0.48 -0.53 25.17
CA VAL A 1 0.27 -1.65 24.24
C VAL A 1 1.63 -2.04 23.69
N ILE A 2 2.03 -3.32 23.80
CA ILE A 2 3.25 -3.83 23.15
C ILE A 2 2.80 -4.77 22.04
N TRP A 3 3.26 -4.53 20.81
CA TRP A 3 3.03 -5.41 19.69
C TRP A 3 4.35 -6.07 19.31
N LEU A 4 4.42 -7.40 19.42
CA LEU A 4 5.68 -8.17 19.34
C LEU A 4 6.49 -7.85 18.08
N TYR A 5 5.82 -7.73 16.93
CA TYR A 5 6.49 -7.46 15.65
C TYR A 5 7.00 -6.03 15.50
N GLN A 6 6.41 -5.08 16.23
CA GLN A 6 6.83 -3.68 16.23
C GLN A 6 7.85 -3.36 17.34
N TYR A 7 7.94 -4.20 18.38
CA TYR A 7 8.82 -4.03 19.53
C TYR A 7 10.30 -3.84 19.16
N PHE A 8 10.73 -4.45 18.06
CA PHE A 8 12.11 -4.37 17.56
C PHE A 8 12.36 -3.15 16.66
N THR A 9 11.41 -2.23 16.55
CA THR A 9 11.51 -1.00 15.76
C THR A 9 11.34 0.22 16.65
N ASP A 10 11.82 1.38 16.19
CA ASP A 10 11.63 2.66 16.89
C ASP A 10 10.24 3.28 16.65
N ILE A 11 9.37 2.58 15.91
CA ILE A 11 8.04 3.08 15.55
C ILE A 11 7.12 2.95 16.76
N LYS A 12 6.48 4.05 17.16
CA LYS A 12 5.54 4.05 18.28
C LYS A 12 4.19 3.48 17.86
N VAL A 13 3.54 2.72 18.75
CA VAL A 13 2.17 2.25 18.52
C VAL A 13 1.23 3.44 18.66
N GLY A 14 0.59 3.84 17.57
CA GLY A 14 -0.29 5.01 17.50
C GLY A 14 -1.42 4.85 16.48
N PRO A 15 -2.37 5.82 16.43
CA PRO A 15 -3.42 5.82 15.42
C PRO A 15 -2.83 6.02 14.02
N ASN A 16 -3.55 5.56 12.99
CA ASN A 16 -3.19 5.85 11.61
C ASN A 16 -3.41 7.34 11.30
N THR A 17 -2.39 7.98 10.73
CA THR A 17 -2.44 9.37 10.23
C THR A 17 -1.90 9.49 8.81
N TYR A 18 -1.54 8.38 8.16
CA TYR A 18 -0.93 8.38 6.83
C TYR A 18 -1.99 8.61 5.74
N GLU A 19 -1.83 9.70 4.98
CA GLU A 19 -2.85 10.14 4.03
C GLU A 19 -2.61 9.64 2.59
N ALA A 20 -3.70 9.50 1.82
CA ALA A 20 -3.63 9.18 0.39
C ALA A 20 -2.73 10.15 -0.41
N LYS A 21 -2.69 11.44 -0.04
CA LYS A 21 -1.80 12.42 -0.67
C LYS A 21 -0.32 12.13 -0.44
N GLU A 22 0.04 11.58 0.72
CA GLU A 22 1.42 11.16 1.00
C GLU A 22 1.78 9.93 0.18
N LEU A 23 0.83 9.01 0.00
CA LEU A 23 0.98 7.88 -0.91
C LEU A 23 1.20 8.35 -2.35
N GLU A 24 0.39 9.28 -2.85
CA GLU A 24 0.50 9.83 -4.21
C GLU A 24 1.88 10.43 -4.51
N LYS A 25 2.46 11.14 -3.53
CA LYS A 25 3.85 11.62 -3.59
C LYS A 25 4.85 10.47 -3.61
N SER A 26 4.66 9.45 -2.76
CA SER A 26 5.60 8.32 -2.66
C SER A 26 5.65 7.43 -3.91
N ILE A 27 4.54 7.34 -4.66
CA ILE A 27 4.45 6.57 -5.90
C ILE A 27 4.74 7.40 -7.15
N ASP A 28 5.08 8.68 -6.95
CA ASP A 28 5.38 9.67 -7.98
C ASP A 28 4.25 9.80 -9.02
N LEU A 29 3.02 9.99 -8.52
CA LEU A 29 1.82 9.94 -9.35
C LEU A 29 1.85 10.94 -10.52
N GLU A 30 2.26 12.19 -10.24
CA GLU A 30 2.26 13.28 -11.20
C GLU A 30 3.25 13.03 -12.35
N ASN A 31 4.49 12.67 -12.03
CA ASN A 31 5.52 12.46 -13.05
C ASN A 31 5.30 11.19 -13.88
N ARG A 32 4.63 10.18 -13.32
CA ARG A 32 4.30 8.92 -14.01
C ARG A 32 2.96 8.96 -14.75
N ASN A 33 2.33 10.13 -14.86
CA ASN A 33 1.02 10.31 -15.50
C ASN A 33 -0.04 9.32 -14.98
N GLY A 34 -0.02 9.03 -13.68
CA GLY A 34 -0.90 8.03 -13.09
C GLY A 34 -2.36 8.48 -13.09
N LYS A 35 -3.27 7.55 -13.37
CA LYS A 35 -4.73 7.79 -13.33
C LYS A 35 -5.31 7.32 -12.01
N ILE A 36 -6.15 8.15 -11.39
CA ILE A 36 -6.85 7.81 -10.15
C ILE A 36 -8.24 7.27 -10.49
N GLU A 37 -8.58 6.12 -9.93
CA GLU A 37 -9.89 5.49 -10.02
C GLU A 37 -10.39 5.17 -8.61
N LYS A 38 -11.56 5.70 -8.25
CA LYS A 38 -12.23 5.33 -6.99
C LYS A 38 -13.07 4.08 -7.22
N VAL A 39 -12.58 2.94 -6.74
CA VAL A 39 -13.27 1.64 -6.90
C VAL A 39 -14.49 1.56 -5.99
N ASN A 40 -14.36 2.05 -4.75
CA ASN A 40 -15.47 2.20 -3.81
C ASN A 40 -15.12 3.26 -2.74
N GLU A 41 -15.92 3.40 -1.69
CA GLU A 41 -15.70 4.39 -0.62
C GLU A 41 -14.35 4.27 0.09
N ASN A 42 -13.82 3.05 0.21
CA ASN A 42 -12.61 2.73 0.97
C ASN A 42 -11.49 2.17 0.09
N VAL A 43 -11.59 2.23 -1.24
CA VAL A 43 -10.59 1.67 -2.15
C VAL A 43 -10.34 2.63 -3.31
N ILE A 44 -9.08 3.06 -3.43
CA ILE A 44 -8.58 3.89 -4.53
C ILE A 44 -7.55 3.09 -5.31
N ARG A 45 -7.62 3.15 -6.64
CA ARG A 45 -6.64 2.55 -7.54
C ARG A 45 -5.92 3.63 -8.33
N TYR A 46 -4.60 3.58 -8.31
CA TYR A 46 -3.69 4.41 -9.10
C TYR A 46 -3.11 3.56 -10.23
N SER A 47 -3.43 3.88 -11.47
CA SER A 47 -3.06 3.09 -12.65
C SER A 47 -1.98 3.80 -13.46
N PHE A 48 -0.90 3.08 -13.75
CA PHE A 48 0.23 3.52 -14.58
C PHE A 48 0.25 2.66 -15.85
N LEU A 49 -0.51 3.09 -16.86
CA LEU A 49 -0.80 2.29 -18.05
C LEU A 49 0.46 1.98 -18.87
N ASP A 50 1.34 2.97 -19.04
CA ASP A 50 2.57 2.84 -19.82
C ASP A 50 3.54 1.80 -19.24
N GLU A 51 3.46 1.58 -17.92
CA GLU A 51 4.30 0.63 -17.20
C GLU A 51 3.62 -0.73 -16.95
N ASN A 52 2.33 -0.86 -17.31
CA ASN A 52 1.46 -1.98 -16.95
C ASN A 52 1.50 -2.26 -15.43
N GLN A 53 1.37 -1.20 -14.64
CA GLN A 53 1.37 -1.25 -13.17
C GLN A 53 0.14 -0.59 -12.60
N PHE A 54 -0.28 -1.03 -11.43
CA PHE A 54 -1.24 -0.29 -10.63
C PHE A 54 -0.97 -0.47 -9.14
N VAL A 55 -1.38 0.53 -8.37
CA VAL A 55 -1.28 0.58 -6.93
C VAL A 55 -2.70 0.69 -6.36
N THR A 56 -3.10 -0.23 -5.50
CA THR A 56 -4.43 -0.20 -4.87
C THR A 56 -4.28 0.15 -3.40
N ALA A 57 -4.82 1.30 -3.00
CA ALA A 57 -4.87 1.77 -1.62
C ALA A 57 -6.19 1.38 -0.96
N TYR A 58 -6.10 0.81 0.24
CA TYR A 58 -7.22 0.47 1.10
C TYR A 58 -7.27 1.49 2.25
N LEU A 59 -8.39 2.19 2.32
CA LEU A 59 -8.62 3.30 3.23
C LEU A 59 -9.36 2.83 4.47
N LYS A 60 -9.15 3.56 5.57
CA LYS A 60 -9.87 3.34 6.82
C LYS A 60 -11.36 3.62 6.64
N ALA A 61 -12.20 2.67 7.05
CA ALA A 61 -13.65 2.84 7.00
C ALA A 61 -14.11 4.06 7.81
N GLY A 62 -14.98 4.88 7.21
CA GLY A 62 -15.50 6.12 7.83
C GLY A 62 -14.50 7.28 7.87
N ASN A 63 -13.24 7.07 7.47
CA ASN A 63 -12.24 8.12 7.31
C ASN A 63 -11.52 7.92 5.97
N GLY A 64 -12.20 8.35 4.90
CA GLY A 64 -11.88 8.03 3.50
C GLY A 64 -10.59 8.61 2.93
N ASN A 65 -9.69 9.14 3.76
CA ASN A 65 -8.39 9.67 3.31
C ASN A 65 -7.20 8.95 3.94
N LEU A 66 -7.40 8.18 5.02
CA LEU A 66 -6.32 7.50 5.72
C LEU A 66 -6.07 6.13 5.11
N VAL A 67 -4.83 5.86 4.71
CA VAL A 67 -4.44 4.62 4.05
C VAL A 67 -3.97 3.60 5.09
N GLU A 68 -4.64 2.46 5.20
CA GLU A 68 -4.22 1.38 6.10
C GLU A 68 -3.25 0.42 5.42
N ARG A 69 -3.47 0.16 4.13
CA ARG A 69 -2.74 -0.84 3.36
C ARG A 69 -2.68 -0.49 1.89
N VAL A 70 -1.58 -0.81 1.25
CA VAL A 70 -1.37 -0.59 -0.19
C VAL A 70 -0.90 -1.89 -0.84
N GLU A 71 -1.43 -2.20 -2.02
CA GLU A 71 -0.98 -3.30 -2.87
C GLU A 71 -0.34 -2.76 -4.14
N TYR A 72 0.87 -3.21 -4.44
CA TYR A 72 1.60 -2.88 -5.67
C TYR A 72 1.52 -4.07 -6.62
N VAL A 73 0.98 -3.85 -7.82
CA VAL A 73 0.82 -4.87 -8.86
C VAL A 73 1.56 -4.43 -10.11
N SER A 74 2.36 -5.34 -10.68
CA SER A 74 3.07 -5.14 -11.94
C SER A 74 2.75 -6.30 -12.87
N ARG A 75 2.27 -5.99 -14.08
CA ARG A 75 1.93 -6.98 -15.13
C ARG A 75 1.01 -8.10 -14.61
N GLY A 76 0.02 -7.74 -13.80
CA GLY A 76 -0.92 -8.68 -13.18
C GLY A 76 -0.39 -9.47 -11.97
N CYS A 77 0.88 -9.29 -11.59
CA CYS A 77 1.48 -9.95 -10.44
C CYS A 77 1.53 -9.00 -9.24
N LEU A 78 0.94 -9.40 -8.12
CA LEU A 78 1.14 -8.74 -6.83
C LEU A 78 2.61 -8.91 -6.42
N ILE A 79 3.31 -7.80 -6.20
CA ILE A 79 4.75 -7.79 -5.88
C ILE A 79 5.04 -7.30 -4.47
N ARG A 80 4.20 -6.41 -3.92
CA ARG A 80 4.41 -5.83 -2.59
C ARG A 80 3.09 -5.43 -1.94
N LYS A 81 2.99 -5.60 -0.61
CA LYS A 81 1.99 -4.92 0.22
C LYS A 81 2.68 -4.09 1.28
N ASP A 82 2.25 -2.85 1.46
CA ASP A 82 2.75 -1.97 2.50
C ASP A 82 1.62 -1.67 3.50
N TYR A 83 1.95 -1.61 4.79
CA TYR A 83 1.02 -1.37 5.90
C TYR A 83 1.43 -0.11 6.67
N PHE A 84 0.44 0.69 7.08
CA PHE A 84 0.68 2.04 7.60
C PHE A 84 -0.06 2.32 8.92
N THR A 85 0.62 3.08 9.78
CA THR A 85 0.04 3.83 10.89
C THR A 85 0.19 5.33 10.59
N ASP A 86 1.04 6.03 11.31
CA ASP A 86 1.60 7.34 10.97
C ASP A 86 2.69 7.25 9.89
N GLN A 87 3.36 6.11 9.81
CA GLN A 87 4.35 5.76 8.79
C GLN A 87 4.23 4.30 8.38
N LYS A 88 5.03 3.88 7.40
CA LYS A 88 5.08 2.47 7.00
C LYS A 88 5.68 1.62 8.12
N ILE A 89 4.92 0.61 8.57
CA ILE A 89 5.30 -0.29 9.66
C ILE A 89 5.76 -1.67 9.18
N CYS A 90 5.35 -2.09 7.97
CA CYS A 90 5.68 -3.40 7.42
C CYS A 90 5.52 -3.39 5.90
N SER A 91 6.39 -4.14 5.22
CA SER A 91 6.29 -4.49 3.81
C SER A 91 6.30 -6.01 3.65
N GLU A 92 5.31 -6.54 2.94
CA GLU A 92 5.26 -7.93 2.49
C GLU A 92 5.64 -8.02 1.00
N TYR A 93 6.51 -8.94 0.62
CA TYR A 93 6.97 -9.11 -0.77
C TYR A 93 6.50 -10.43 -1.37
N TYR A 94 5.99 -10.34 -2.59
CA TYR A 94 5.30 -11.43 -3.26
C TYR A 94 5.97 -11.78 -4.59
N THR A 95 5.91 -13.06 -4.95
CA THR A 95 6.33 -13.60 -6.24
C THR A 95 5.24 -14.53 -6.77
N PRO A 96 5.00 -14.64 -8.08
CA PRO A 96 4.06 -15.62 -8.61
C PRO A 96 4.59 -17.05 -8.41
N LYS A 97 3.76 -17.92 -7.82
CA LYS A 97 3.97 -19.37 -7.77
C LYS A 97 2.65 -20.05 -8.12
N ASP A 98 2.65 -20.90 -9.15
CA ASP A 98 1.44 -21.58 -9.65
C ASP A 98 0.29 -20.59 -9.97
N ASN A 99 0.62 -19.47 -10.62
CA ASN A 99 -0.30 -18.35 -10.92
C ASN A 99 -1.01 -17.75 -9.70
N LYS A 100 -0.43 -17.90 -8.50
CA LYS A 100 -0.91 -17.30 -7.26
C LYS A 100 0.18 -16.43 -6.64
N ALA A 101 -0.23 -15.37 -5.95
CA ALA A 101 0.72 -14.54 -5.21
C ALA A 101 1.27 -15.35 -4.01
N TYR A 102 2.58 -15.58 -4.01
CA TYR A 102 3.30 -16.28 -2.96
C TYR A 102 4.16 -15.30 -2.16
N LEU A 103 3.84 -15.17 -0.87
CA LEU A 103 4.60 -14.35 0.06
C LEU A 103 5.93 -15.04 0.39
N TYR A 104 7.04 -14.35 0.14
CA TYR A 104 8.37 -14.89 0.41
C TYR A 104 9.20 -14.07 1.41
N ARG A 105 8.78 -12.83 1.73
CA ARG A 105 9.51 -11.96 2.68
C ARG A 105 8.60 -10.95 3.37
N ARG A 106 8.90 -10.67 4.64
CA ARG A 106 8.37 -9.53 5.42
C ARG A 106 9.52 -8.69 5.96
N VAL A 107 9.39 -7.37 5.95
CA VAL A 107 10.38 -6.41 6.47
C VAL A 107 9.65 -5.31 7.23
#